data_AF-A0A843KST1-F1
#
_entry.id   AF-A0A843KST1-F1
#
_cell.length_a   1.000
_cell.length_b   1.000
_cell.length_c   1.000
_cell.angle_alpha   90.00
_cell.angle_beta   90.00
_cell.angle_gamma   90.00
#
_symmetry.space_group_name_H-M   'P 1'
#
loop_
_entity.id
_entity.type
_entity.pdbx_description
1 polymer ?
#
loop_
_entity_poly.entity_id
_entity_poly.type
_entity_poly.pdbx_seq_one_letter_code
_entity_poly.pdbx_strand_id
1 'polypeptide(L)' 'MTVSGDIIHVAISDEFKQCQKCGYDRGFHISLVRIAAGRQHFRVLLICPECGARYDARWMTEL' A
#
# COMPACT_ATOMS: atom_id res chain seq x y z
N MET A 1 16.49 7.32 -8.22
CA MET A 1 16.21 7.13 -6.78
C MET A 1 15.41 5.86 -6.62
N THR A 2 16.08 4.73 -6.39
CA THR A 2 15.47 3.42 -6.25
C THR A 2 14.98 3.28 -4.81
N VAL A 3 13.72 3.64 -4.56
CA VAL A 3 13.09 3.40 -3.26
C VAL A 3 12.71 1.92 -3.19
N SER A 4 13.71 1.06 -2.99
CA SER A 4 13.51 -0.29 -2.46
C SER A 4 13.26 -0.16 -0.96
N GLY A 5 12.11 0.41 -0.61
CA GLY A 5 11.59 0.32 0.74
C GLY A 5 10.81 -0.98 0.85
N ASP A 6 11.17 -1.82 1.82
CA ASP A 6 10.47 -3.08 2.10
C ASP A 6 8.96 -2.88 2.12
N ILE A 7 8.24 -3.76 1.41
CA ILE A 7 6.78 -3.78 1.40
C ILE A 7 6.33 -4.66 2.57
N ILE A 8 5.61 -4.06 3.52
CA ILE A 8 5.11 -4.72 4.72
C ILE A 8 3.76 -5.35 4.40
N HIS A 9 3.62 -6.66 4.53
CA HIS A 9 2.32 -7.33 4.38
C HIS A 9 1.47 -7.13 5.64
N VAL A 10 0.22 -6.71 5.45
CA VAL A 10 -0.72 -6.47 6.55
C VAL A 10 -2.00 -7.25 6.35
N ALA A 11 -2.53 -7.81 7.43
CA ALA A 11 -3.88 -8.36 7.48
C ALA A 11 -4.78 -7.31 8.12
N ILE A 12 -5.83 -6.90 7.41
CA ILE A 12 -6.80 -5.91 7.88
C ILE A 12 -7.98 -6.67 8.50
N SER A 13 -8.29 -6.41 9.77
CA SER A 13 -9.48 -6.95 10.43
C SER A 13 -10.70 -6.07 10.19
N ASP A 14 -10.67 -4.82 10.68
CA ASP A 14 -11.79 -3.87 10.57
C ASP A 14 -11.40 -2.65 9.75
N GLU A 15 -10.41 -1.89 10.22
CA GLU A 15 -9.94 -0.66 9.60
C GLU A 15 -8.41 -0.57 9.66
N PHE A 16 -7.79 -0.16 8.54
CA PHE A 16 -6.36 0.11 8.48
C PHE A 16 -6.12 1.55 8.03
N LYS A 17 -6.18 2.48 9.00
CA LYS A 17 -5.91 3.91 8.79
C LYS A 17 -4.65 4.43 9.48
N GLN A 18 -4.09 3.67 10.41
CA GLN A 18 -2.91 4.06 11.18
C GLN A 18 -1.64 3.36 10.67
N CYS A 19 -0.58 4.13 10.45
CA CYS A 19 0.75 3.64 10.12
C CYS A 19 1.36 2.88 11.31
N GLN A 20 1.60 1.58 11.14
CA GLN A 20 2.23 0.72 12.16
C GLN A 20 3.70 1.07 12.43
N LYS A 21 4.33 1.92 11.59
CA LYS A 21 5.74 2.32 11.75
C LYS A 21 5.92 3.62 12.53
N CYS A 22 5.06 4.63 12.32
CA CYS A 22 5.22 5.96 12.92
C CYS A 22 3.99 6.50 13.66
N GLY A 23 2.85 5.81 13.61
CA GLY A 23 1.64 6.21 14.32
C GLY A 23 0.74 7.21 13.58
N TYR A 24 1.12 7.70 12.40
CA TYR A 24 0.26 8.55 11.54
C TYR A 24 -1.12 7.93 11.35
N ASP A 25 -2.20 8.68 11.56
CA ASP A 25 -3.57 8.14 11.68
C ASP A 25 -4.60 8.73 10.70
N ARG A 26 -4.19 9.58 9.76
CA ARG A 26 -5.08 10.25 8.80
C ARG A 26 -5.16 9.52 7.44
N GLY A 27 -4.88 8.22 7.42
CA GLY A 27 -4.95 7.38 6.23
C GLY A 27 -3.65 7.31 5.42
N PHE A 28 -3.73 6.82 4.18
CA PHE A 28 -2.58 6.51 3.34
C PHE A 28 -2.71 7.09 1.94
N HIS A 29 -1.58 7.40 1.31
CA HIS A 29 -1.53 7.55 -0.14
C HIS A 29 -1.67 6.19 -0.82
N ILE A 30 -2.26 6.17 -2.02
CA ILE A 30 -2.51 4.95 -2.77
C ILE A 30 -1.61 4.91 -4.00
N SER A 31 -0.96 3.77 -4.24
CA SER A 31 -0.21 3.50 -5.46
C SER A 31 -0.73 2.22 -6.14
N LEU A 32 -0.93 2.29 -7.45
CA LEU A 32 -1.38 1.17 -8.27
C LEU A 32 -0.19 0.56 -9.01
N VAL A 33 0.09 -0.71 -8.74
CA VAL A 33 1.18 -1.46 -9.39
C VAL A 33 0.57 -2.50 -10.32
N ARG A 34 0.83 -2.38 -11.62
CA ARG A 34 0.36 -3.35 -12.62
C ARG A 34 1.04 -4.71 -12.38
N ILE A 35 0.26 -5.78 -12.41
CA ILE A 35 0.73 -7.13 -12.04
C ILE A 35 0.91 -8.04 -13.26
N ALA A 36 0.19 -7.75 -14.36
CA ALA A 36 0.34 -8.46 -15.63
C ALA A 36 0.22 -7.47 -16.79
N ALA A 37 1.10 -7.61 -17.79
CA ALA A 37 1.01 -6.84 -19.03
C ALA A 37 -0.28 -7.21 -19.78
N GLY A 38 -0.96 -6.19 -20.34
CA GLY A 38 -2.19 -6.38 -21.13
C GLY A 38 -3.46 -6.66 -20.32
N ARG A 39 -3.40 -6.74 -18.99
CA ARG A 39 -4.58 -6.81 -18.12
C ARG A 39 -4.69 -5.56 -17.26
N GLN A 40 -5.93 -5.16 -16.97
CA GLN A 40 -6.24 -4.02 -16.09
C GLN A 40 -6.24 -4.39 -14.60
N HIS A 41 -5.50 -5.44 -14.19
CA HIS A 41 -5.38 -5.78 -12.77
C HIS A 41 -4.21 -5.04 -12.13
N PHE A 42 -4.47 -4.40 -11.00
CA PHE A 42 -3.51 -3.64 -10.22
C PHE A 42 -3.46 -4.13 -8.77
N ARG A 43 -2.25 -4.17 -8.22
CA ARG A 43 -1.98 -4.33 -6.78
C ARG A 43 -2.04 -2.93 -6.16
N VAL A 44 -2.83 -2.79 -5.12
CA VAL A 44 -2.93 -1.52 -4.39
C VAL A 44 -1.94 -1.53 -3.24
N LEU A 45 -1.02 -0.56 -3.23
CA LEU A 45 -0.10 -0.32 -2.12
C LEU A 45 -0.55 0.91 -1.33
N LEU A 46 -0.52 0.80 -0.01
CA LEU A 46 -0.79 1.89 0.92
C LEU A 46 0.54 2.49 1.38
N ILE A 47 0.71 3.80 1.23
CA ILE A 47 1.97 4.48 1.52
C ILE A 47 1.73 5.53 2.61
N CYS A 48 2.47 5.43 3.71
CA CYS A 48 2.41 6.41 4.79
C CYS A 48 2.95 7.76 4.29
N PRO A 49 2.17 8.85 4.36
CA PRO A 49 2.61 10.16 3.89
C PRO A 49 3.72 10.77 4.76
N GLU A 50 3.85 10.34 6.01
CA GLU A 50 4.83 10.88 6.94
C GLU A 50 6.19 10.19 6.85
N CYS A 51 6.23 8.85 6.89
CA CYS A 51 7.48 8.09 6.95
C CYS A 51 7.78 7.25 5.71
N GLY A 52 6.90 7.28 4.70
CA GLY A 52 7.07 6.55 3.44
C GLY A 52 6.93 5.02 3.56
N ALA A 53 6.53 4.48 4.71
CA ALA A 53 6.27 3.05 4.88
C ALA A 53 5.24 2.56 3.86
N ARG A 54 5.49 1.39 3.26
CA ARG A 54 4.65 0.81 2.20
C ARG A 54 4.03 -0.47 2.72
N TYR A 55 2.72 -0.59 2.56
CA TYR A 55 1.94 -1.73 3.02
C TYR A 55 1.21 -2.40 1.85
N ASP A 56 1.25 -3.73 1.81
CA ASP A 56 0.46 -4.56 0.91
C ASP A 56 -0.58 -5.34 1.71
N ALA A 57 -1.85 -4.98 1.54
CA ALA A 57 -3.00 -5.64 2.15
C ALA A 57 -3.58 -6.77 1.28
N ARG A 58 -2.82 -7.24 0.28
CA ARG A 58 -3.28 -8.14 -0.79
C ARG A 58 -4.50 -7.61 -1.55
N TRP A 59 -4.66 -6.29 -1.55
CA TRP A 59 -5.76 -5.62 -2.22
C TRP A 59 -5.50 -5.56 -3.72
N MET A 60 -6.42 -6.16 -4.47
CA MET A 60 -6.46 -6.23 -5.92
C MET A 60 -7.61 -5.39 -6.45
N THR A 61 -7.40 -4.68 -7.55
CA THR A 61 -8.45 -3.93 -8.24
C THR A 61 -8.33 -4.03 -9.75
N GLU A 62 -9.43 -3.75 -10.44
CA GLU A 62 -9.55 -3.72 -11.90
C GLU A 62 -10.06 -2.35 -12.33
N LEU A 63 -9.53 -1.81 -13.44
CA LEU A 63 -9.88 -0.49 -13.99
C LEU A 63 -10.35 -0.56 -15.44
#